data_AF-A0A519KJ46-F1
#
_entry.id   AF-A0A519KJ46-F1
#
_cell.length_a   1.000
_cell.length_b   1.000
_cell.length_c   1.000
_cell.angle_alpha   90.00
_cell.angle_beta   90.00
_cell.angle_gamma   90.00
#
_symmetry.space_group_name_H-M   'P 1'
#
loop_
_entity.id
_entity.type
_entity.pdbx_description
1 polymer ?
#
loop_
_entity_poly.entity_id
_entity_poly.type
_entity_poly.pdbx_seq_one_letter_code
_entity_poly.pdbx_strand_id
1 'polypeptide(L)' 'YEALPDTDTALSRFVAPAFSVGVRLEDDDTISLAAPFGLQDMFDMVLRPNPNRPLAKGWDKAVASAQARWPELRVETV' A
#
# COMPACT_ATOMS: atom_id res chain seq x y z
N TYR A 1 13.97 13.71 2.36
CA TYR A 1 13.67 12.38 2.92
C TYR A 1 14.99 11.68 3.14
N GLU A 2 15.09 10.90 4.21
CA GLU A 2 16.20 9.97 4.39
C GLU A 2 16.21 8.93 3.26
N ALA A 3 17.40 8.54 2.82
CA ALA A 3 17.57 7.48 1.84
C ALA A 3 16.90 6.18 2.32
N LEU A 4 16.43 5.38 1.38
CA LEU A 4 15.87 4.07 1.68
C LEU A 4 17.02 3.05 1.75
N PRO A 5 17.08 2.21 2.79
CA PRO A 5 18.12 1.19 2.92
C PRO A 5 17.90 0.01 1.95
N ASP A 6 16.65 -0.26 1.57
CA ASP A 6 16.24 -1.37 0.72
C ASP A 6 14.84 -1.11 0.11
N THR A 7 14.41 -2.01 -0.77
CA THR A 7 13.11 -1.94 -1.47
C THR A 7 11.94 -2.22 -0.52
N ASP A 8 12.08 -3.12 0.43
CA ASP A 8 11.00 -3.49 1.36
C ASP A 8 10.63 -2.32 2.28
N THR A 9 11.64 -1.59 2.75
CA THR A 9 11.47 -0.37 3.55
C THR A 9 10.72 0.70 2.76
N ALA A 10 10.82 0.71 1.43
CA ALA A 10 10.08 1.64 0.58
C ALA A 10 8.56 1.46 0.70
N LEU A 11 8.09 0.22 0.87
CA LEU A 11 6.66 -0.12 0.99
C LEU A 11 6.02 0.57 2.19
N SER A 12 6.77 0.71 3.29
CA SER A 12 6.29 1.42 4.50
C SER A 12 5.97 2.90 4.26
N ARG A 13 6.41 3.48 3.14
CA ARG A 13 6.25 4.90 2.79
C ARG A 13 5.21 5.15 1.70
N PHE A 14 4.51 4.14 1.19
CA PHE A 14 3.48 4.32 0.16
C PHE A 14 2.30 5.18 0.64
N VAL A 15 1.44 5.63 -0.28
CA VAL A 15 0.33 6.53 0.05
C VAL A 15 -0.72 5.87 0.96
N ALA A 16 -0.93 4.57 0.82
CA ALA A 16 -1.89 3.79 1.61
C ALA A 16 -1.36 2.38 1.89
N PRO A 17 -1.73 1.76 3.02
CA PRO A 17 -1.41 0.37 3.34
C PRO A 17 -1.80 -0.62 2.24
N ALA A 18 -2.98 -0.46 1.63
CA ALA A 18 -3.47 -1.33 0.55
C ALA A 18 -2.57 -1.37 -0.69
N PHE A 19 -1.66 -0.41 -0.88
CA PHE A 19 -0.68 -0.40 -1.98
C PHE A 19 0.72 -0.83 -1.55
N SER A 20 0.89 -1.20 -0.28
CA SER A 20 2.19 -1.46 0.34
C SER A 20 2.46 -2.97 0.40
N VAL A 21 2.38 -3.64 -0.76
CA VAL A 21 2.60 -5.08 -0.87
C VAL A 21 3.64 -5.37 -1.96
N GLY A 22 4.67 -6.12 -1.60
CA GLY A 22 5.67 -6.66 -2.51
C GLY A 22 5.57 -8.18 -2.58
N VAL A 23 5.68 -8.74 -3.79
CA VAL A 23 5.65 -10.18 -4.03
C VAL A 23 6.85 -10.52 -4.92
N ARG A 24 7.58 -11.58 -4.59
CA ARG A 24 8.71 -12.08 -5.39
C ARG A 24 8.65 -13.60 -5.47
N LEU A 25 8.86 -14.13 -6.67
CA LEU A 25 9.13 -15.55 -6.88
C LEU A 25 10.62 -15.79 -6.62
N GLU A 26 10.92 -16.79 -5.79
CA GLU A 26 12.27 -17.21 -5.46
C GLU A 26 12.74 -18.35 -6.38
N ASP A 27 14.04 -18.65 -6.34
CA ASP A 27 14.66 -19.69 -7.16
C ASP A 27 14.15 -21.11 -6.84
N ASP A 28 13.53 -21.32 -5.67
CA ASP A 28 12.96 -22.59 -5.20
C ASP A 28 11.44 -22.69 -5.41
N ASP A 29 10.88 -21.86 -6.29
CA ASP A 29 9.45 -21.73 -6.58
C ASP A 29 8.59 -21.26 -5.38
N THR A 30 9.21 -20.85 -4.27
CA THR A 30 8.48 -20.21 -3.17
C THR A 30 8.17 -18.75 -3.48
N ILE A 31 7.17 -18.20 -2.77
CA ILE A 31 6.79 -16.80 -2.87
C ILE A 31 7.17 -16.09 -1.58
N SER A 32 8.03 -15.09 -1.69
CA SER A 32 8.25 -14.11 -0.63
C SER A 32 7.24 -12.98 -0.73
N LEU A 33 6.75 -12.56 0.44
CA LEU A 33 5.78 -11.49 0.58
C LEU A 33 6.29 -10.45 1.58
N ALA A 34 6.33 -9.19 1.16
CA ALA A 34 6.57 -8.05 2.03
C ALA A 34 5.28 -7.23 2.17
N ALA A 35 4.69 -7.22 3.36
CA ALA A 35 3.45 -6.50 3.66
C ALA A 35 3.54 -5.83 5.05
N PRO A 36 4.23 -4.68 5.18
CA PRO A 36 4.49 -4.03 6.48
C PRO A 36 3.24 -3.64 7.26
N PHE A 37 2.07 -3.60 6.62
CA PHE A 37 0.78 -3.31 7.27
C PHE A 37 -0.19 -4.51 7.26
N GLY A 38 0.29 -5.69 6.85
CA GLY A 38 -0.56 -6.85 6.55
C GLY A 38 -1.28 -6.71 5.21
N LEU A 39 -2.17 -7.67 4.92
CA LEU A 39 -2.89 -7.76 3.63
C LEU A 39 -4.38 -7.39 3.74
N GLN A 40 -4.87 -7.15 4.95
CA GLN A 40 -6.30 -7.02 5.19
C GLN A 40 -6.91 -5.83 4.42
N ASP A 41 -6.25 -4.66 4.42
CA ASP A 41 -6.72 -3.49 3.67
C ASP A 41 -6.86 -3.77 2.15
N MET A 42 -5.95 -4.57 1.58
CA MET A 42 -6.00 -4.98 0.18
C MET A 42 -7.16 -5.93 -0.10
N PHE A 43 -7.36 -6.93 0.75
CA PHE A 43 -8.43 -7.93 0.56
C PHE A 43 -9.83 -7.37 0.86
N ASP A 44 -9.96 -6.52 1.87
CA ASP A 44 -11.24 -5.89 2.25
C ASP A 44 -11.60 -4.69 1.36
N MET A 45 -10.72 -4.35 0.40
CA MET A 45 -10.80 -3.20 -0.50
C MET A 45 -11.00 -1.90 0.27
N VAL A 46 -10.19 -1.70 1.31
CA VAL A 46 -10.18 -0.51 2.16
C VAL A 46 -8.96 0.33 1.85
N LEU A 47 -9.20 1.60 1.54
CA LEU A 47 -8.15 2.58 1.35
C LEU A 47 -8.16 3.58 2.51
N ARG A 48 -7.12 3.51 3.33
CA ARG A 48 -6.88 4.43 4.46
C ARG A 48 -5.50 5.10 4.34
N PRO A 49 -5.31 6.30 4.91
CA PRO A 49 -4.00 6.95 4.92
C PRO A 49 -2.94 6.08 5.58
N ASN A 50 -1.71 6.10 5.03
CA ASN A 50 -0.59 5.41 5.65
C ASN A 50 -0.25 6.05 7.02
N PRO A 51 -0.25 5.27 8.13
CA PRO A 51 -0.02 5.81 9.48
C PRO A 51 1.41 6.31 9.71
N ASN A 52 2.38 5.90 8.89
CA ASN A 52 3.79 6.26 9.03
C ASN A 52 4.14 7.61 8.40
N ARG A 53 3.16 8.33 7.82
CA ARG A 53 3.40 9.63 7.19
C ARG A 53 2.20 10.57 7.26
N PRO A 54 2.42 11.90 7.16
CA PRO A 54 1.34 12.84 6.94
C PRO A 54 0.53 12.49 5.68
N LEU A 55 -0.72 12.93 5.63
CA LEU A 55 -1.59 12.72 4.48
C LEU A 55 -0.86 13.11 3.19
N ALA A 56 -0.78 12.16 2.25
CA ALA A 56 0.00 12.37 1.05
C ALA A 56 -0.62 13.50 0.20
N LYS A 57 0.22 14.38 -0.35
CA LYS A 57 -0.24 15.45 -1.25
C LYS A 57 -1.04 14.94 -2.46
N GLY A 58 -0.82 13.68 -2.87
CA GLY A 58 -1.53 13.02 -3.95
C GLY A 58 -2.70 12.14 -3.51
N TRP A 59 -3.17 12.27 -2.26
CA TRP A 59 -4.21 11.41 -1.68
C TRP A 59 -5.48 11.38 -2.54
N ASP A 60 -6.07 12.54 -2.83
CA ASP A 60 -7.33 12.63 -3.59
C ASP A 60 -7.19 12.01 -4.99
N LYS A 61 -6.03 12.22 -5.63
CA LYS A 61 -5.73 11.60 -6.93
C LYS A 61 -5.62 10.09 -6.82
N ALA A 62 -4.97 9.57 -5.77
CA ALA A 62 -4.84 8.13 -5.54
C ALA A 62 -6.20 7.48 -5.27
N VAL A 63 -7.03 8.10 -4.42
CA VAL A 63 -8.41 7.67 -4.12
C VAL A 63 -9.24 7.63 -5.39
N ALA A 64 -9.31 8.73 -6.14
CA ALA A 64 -10.11 8.81 -7.37
C ALA A 64 -9.66 7.78 -8.41
N SER A 65 -8.35 7.59 -8.55
CA SER A 65 -7.79 6.60 -9.49
C SER A 65 -8.11 5.16 -9.08
N ALA A 66 -8.09 4.86 -7.78
CA ALA A 66 -8.44 3.54 -7.26
C ALA A 66 -9.94 3.26 -7.42
N GLN A 67 -10.80 4.18 -7.01
CA GLN A 67 -12.26 4.01 -7.13
C GLN A 67 -12.75 3.94 -8.57
N ALA A 68 -12.06 4.59 -9.51
CA ALA A 68 -12.37 4.46 -10.94
C ALA A 68 -12.12 3.04 -11.50
N ARG A 69 -11.22 2.27 -10.87
CA ARG A 69 -10.90 0.88 -11.25
C ARG A 69 -11.70 -0.14 -10.45
N TRP A 70 -11.92 0.15 -9.17
CA TRP A 70 -12.63 -0.70 -8.22
C TRP A 70 -13.76 0.10 -7.56
N PRO A 71 -14.95 0.15 -8.16
CA PRO A 71 -16.09 0.90 -7.62
C PRO A 71 -16.51 0.47 -6.20
N GLU A 72 -16.22 -0.77 -5.82
CA GLU A 72 -16.49 -1.35 -4.51
C GLU A 72 -15.48 -0.95 -3.41
N LEU A 73 -14.39 -0.24 -3.78
CA LEU A 73 -13.38 0.22 -2.83
C LEU A 73 -13.95 1.29 -1.89
N ARG A 74 -13.75 1.07 -0.58
CA ARG A 74 -14.16 1.98 0.49
C ARG A 74 -12.98 2.81 0.96
N VAL A 75 -13.22 4.09 1.22
CA VAL A 75 -12.21 4.98 1.79
C VAL A 75 -12.53 5.16 3.27
N GLU A 76 -11.57 4.85 4.13
CA GLU A 76 -11.69 5.11 5.57
C GLU A 76 -10.91 6.37 5.93
N THR A 77 -11.64 7.35 6.46
CA THR A 77 -11.07 8.53 7.12
C THR A 77 -10.78 8.19 8.57
N VAL A 78 -9.52 8.42 9.00
CA VAL A 78 -9.10 8.40 10.40
C VAL A 78 -9.57 9.66 11.10
#